data_AF-A0A954YBK3-F1
#
_entry.id   AF-A0A954YBK3-F1
#
_cell.length_a   1.000
_cell.length_b   1.000
_cell.length_c   1.000
_cell.angle_alpha   90.00
_cell.angle_beta   90.00
_cell.angle_gamma   90.00
#
_symmetry.space_group_name_H-M   'P 1'
#
loop_
_entity.id
_entity.type
_entity.pdbx_description
1 polymer ?
#
loop_
_entity_poly.entity_id
_entity_poly.type
_entity_poly.pdbx_seq_one_letter_code
_entity_poly.pdbx_strand_id
1 'polypeptide(L)'
;PRQKPPIESQKREGMAQTRFSPRTSRRAGTRRCWLWAAGVLLAAIPAAHAQVTTSDLADYRAWGLTTAAQIDDDLRRTNSQLYAERANLFGQHLGGINGYAFVWPTATQFRVRNSVYEAAPVNVNRQRLLAMSDELQQAYWHQSADQQNGYVVAPGSTERYYDDNAHLVVALAEAYELTGEQRLLDRAIATHAFVLEGEDNFQDGGIYFREGSFGNNNTISTLQEARGAAMLYQATGQQPFLDDATRLLEWTNSHVQRSDGLYYQEYRSTGIDDISNVPLANGAGMGILANLEMYEITLDEAYLEEAQRVGARSSQHFAAADNGRIFSAGYWGFELVDAWVDLYHYDRDPRWLDDASRAIEFLNSSVADGNGRYGQDWNVASTGILSEWDLNNQAPVARAYLDTGLADTPAEPGDFNLDGLINAADWTIFAANSHADFSGLLASERFLRGDLDRDGDSDFRDFRTFKNIYIAVNGESAFASLLAAPEPAAGLLLCVIVCGTTAGHRWRTEI
;
A
#
# COMPACT_ATOMS: atom_id res chain seq x y z
N PRO A 1 5.77 -34.76 -13.60
CA PRO A 1 4.61 -34.92 -12.69
C PRO A 1 5.07 -35.28 -11.26
N ARG A 2 5.35 -34.25 -10.46
CA ARG A 2 5.40 -34.33 -9.00
C ARG A 2 4.56 -33.15 -8.50
N GLN A 3 3.45 -33.47 -7.84
CA GLN A 3 2.56 -32.52 -7.19
C GLN A 3 3.32 -31.76 -6.09
N LYS A 4 3.03 -30.46 -5.94
CA LYS A 4 3.33 -29.73 -4.69
C LYS A 4 2.71 -30.52 -3.53
N PRO A 5 3.38 -30.64 -2.37
CA PRO A 5 2.71 -31.16 -1.18
C PRO A 5 1.59 -30.19 -0.76
N PRO A 6 0.44 -30.69 -0.29
CA PRO A 6 -0.61 -29.83 0.23
C PRO A 6 -0.13 -29.12 1.51
N ILE A 7 -0.52 -27.85 1.62
CA ILE A 7 -0.20 -26.91 2.70
C ILE A 7 -0.63 -27.44 4.10
N GLU A 8 -1.48 -28.47 4.17
CA GLU A 8 -1.88 -29.12 5.43
C GLU A 8 -0.73 -29.79 6.20
N SER A 9 0.37 -30.15 5.55
CA SER A 9 1.39 -31.02 6.17
C SER A 9 2.43 -30.31 7.06
N GLN A 10 2.46 -28.97 7.11
CA GLN A 10 3.45 -28.23 7.91
C GLN A 10 2.96 -27.70 9.27
N LYS A 11 1.74 -28.03 9.72
CA LYS A 11 1.17 -27.59 11.02
C LYS A 11 1.08 -28.69 12.10
N ARG A 12 2.00 -29.68 12.11
CA ARG A 12 2.03 -30.72 13.16
C ARG A 12 3.38 -30.89 13.86
N GLU A 13 4.08 -29.80 14.18
CA GLU A 13 5.16 -29.85 15.19
C GLU A 13 5.03 -28.64 16.13
N GLY A 14 4.21 -28.80 17.17
CA GLY A 14 3.96 -27.75 18.16
C GLY A 14 2.89 -28.09 19.19
N MET A 15 2.71 -29.36 19.54
CA MET A 15 1.83 -29.76 20.64
C MET A 15 2.56 -30.69 21.61
N ALA A 16 3.43 -30.10 22.43
CA ALA A 16 3.85 -30.73 23.67
C ALA A 16 2.78 -30.47 24.75
N GLN A 17 1.95 -31.49 24.99
CA GLN A 17 0.91 -31.51 26.01
C GLN A 17 1.49 -31.35 27.42
N THR A 18 1.05 -30.32 28.14
CA THR A 18 1.21 -30.21 29.60
C THR A 18 0.25 -31.19 30.29
N ARG A 19 0.79 -32.28 30.83
CA ARG A 19 0.07 -33.21 31.71
C ARG A 19 -0.15 -32.56 33.08
N PHE A 20 -1.40 -32.24 33.41
CA PHE A 20 -1.83 -32.02 34.79
C PHE A 20 -1.85 -33.36 35.55
N SER A 21 -1.29 -33.37 36.75
CA SER A 21 -1.40 -34.48 37.72
C SER A 21 -1.93 -33.91 39.04
N PRO A 22 -2.95 -34.50 39.68
CA PRO A 22 -3.46 -34.00 40.95
C PRO A 22 -2.73 -34.68 42.11
N ARG A 23 -2.20 -33.89 43.05
CA ARG A 23 -1.89 -34.40 44.39
C ARG A 23 -2.37 -33.44 45.47
N THR A 24 -3.23 -33.99 46.30
CA THR A 24 -3.68 -33.53 47.60
C THR A 24 -2.55 -33.58 48.63
N SER A 25 -2.46 -32.59 49.53
CA SER A 25 -2.26 -32.80 50.97
C SER A 25 -2.46 -31.51 51.77
N ARG A 26 -2.78 -31.68 53.06
CA ARG A 26 -3.39 -30.75 54.02
C ARG A 26 -2.37 -30.08 54.96
N ARG A 27 -2.79 -28.91 55.49
CA ARG A 27 -2.37 -28.21 56.75
C ARG A 27 -0.93 -27.65 56.72
N ALA A 28 -0.57 -26.56 57.38
CA ALA A 28 -1.05 -25.90 58.59
C ALA A 28 -0.79 -24.38 58.56
N GLY A 29 -1.46 -23.64 59.43
CA GLY A 29 -1.54 -22.19 59.42
C GLY A 29 -0.30 -21.44 59.92
N THR A 30 -0.25 -20.16 59.55
CA THR A 30 0.25 -19.08 60.41
C THR A 30 -0.22 -17.76 59.82
N ARG A 31 -1.05 -17.02 60.58
CA ARG A 31 -1.45 -15.66 60.25
C ARG A 31 -0.23 -14.75 60.43
N ARG A 32 0.27 -14.16 59.34
CA ARG A 32 1.20 -13.03 59.37
C ARG A 32 0.55 -11.87 58.62
N CYS A 33 0.20 -10.82 59.38
CA CYS A 33 -0.12 -9.50 58.87
C CYS A 33 1.09 -8.98 58.09
N TRP A 34 0.92 -8.76 56.79
CA TRP A 34 1.85 -7.99 55.99
C TRP A 34 1.15 -6.68 55.61
N LEU A 35 1.76 -5.60 56.06
CA LEU A 35 1.43 -4.22 55.70
C LEU A 35 1.51 -4.09 54.18
N TRP A 36 0.44 -3.58 53.57
CA TRP A 36 0.43 -3.17 52.17
C TRP A 36 1.35 -1.97 52.00
N ALA A 37 2.58 -2.21 51.55
CA ALA A 37 3.36 -1.20 50.88
C ALA A 37 2.78 -1.06 49.47
N ALA A 38 2.04 0.03 49.22
CA ALA A 38 1.62 0.42 47.88
C ALA A 38 2.88 0.81 47.10
N GLY A 39 3.53 -0.19 46.50
CA GLY A 39 4.52 0.02 45.46
C GLY A 39 3.80 0.59 44.25
N VAL A 40 4.01 1.87 43.98
CA VAL A 40 3.70 2.46 42.67
C VAL A 40 4.58 1.71 41.67
N LEU A 41 4.00 0.71 41.01
CA LEU A 41 4.50 0.21 39.74
C LEU A 41 4.37 1.37 38.76
N LEU A 42 5.43 2.16 38.64
CA LEU A 42 5.70 2.92 37.43
C LEU A 42 5.83 1.87 36.33
N ALA A 43 4.71 1.55 35.68
CA ALA A 43 4.77 0.97 34.35
C ALA A 43 5.64 1.92 33.55
N ALA A 44 6.78 1.44 33.06
CA ALA A 44 7.56 2.17 32.08
C ALA A 44 6.60 2.44 30.93
N ILE A 45 6.14 3.69 30.80
CA ILE A 45 5.47 4.13 29.59
C ILE A 45 6.52 3.90 28.51
N PRO A 46 6.28 3.02 27.51
CA PRO A 46 7.23 2.86 26.42
C PRO A 46 7.51 4.26 25.89
N ALA A 47 8.81 4.59 25.75
CA ALA A 47 9.19 5.87 25.18
C ALA A 47 8.41 6.03 23.87
N ALA A 48 7.70 7.14 23.71
CA ALA A 48 7.00 7.43 22.48
C ALA A 48 8.01 7.25 21.34
N HIS A 49 7.63 6.47 20.31
CA HIS A 49 8.43 6.40 19.09
C HIS A 49 8.60 7.84 18.60
N ALA A 50 9.82 8.19 18.18
CA ALA A 50 10.04 9.52 17.63
C ALA A 50 9.20 9.63 16.36
N GLN A 51 8.58 10.78 16.15
CA GLN A 51 7.77 11.01 14.96
C GLN A 51 8.63 10.82 13.71
N VAL A 52 8.11 10.06 12.75
CA VAL A 52 8.78 9.78 11.46
C VAL A 52 9.08 11.08 10.73
N THR A 53 10.34 11.25 10.31
CA THR A 53 10.83 12.47 9.64
C THR A 53 11.04 12.26 8.15
N THR A 54 11.20 13.36 7.40
CA THR A 54 11.58 13.32 5.97
C THR A 54 12.91 12.63 5.73
N SER A 55 13.84 12.68 6.70
CA SER A 55 15.10 11.95 6.64
C SER A 55 14.88 10.44 6.75
N ASP A 56 14.01 10.02 7.67
CA ASP A 56 13.69 8.59 7.86
C ASP A 56 13.04 8.01 6.61
N LEU A 57 12.08 8.72 6.03
CA LEU A 57 11.44 8.34 4.76
C LEU A 57 12.46 8.21 3.61
N ALA A 58 13.42 9.14 3.54
CA ALA A 58 14.48 9.07 2.53
C ALA A 58 15.38 7.83 2.73
N ASP A 59 15.67 7.46 3.97
CA ASP A 59 16.41 6.24 4.31
C ASP A 59 15.62 4.98 3.96
N TYR A 60 14.32 4.93 4.30
CA TYR A 60 13.44 3.81 3.94
C TYR A 60 13.36 3.60 2.43
N ARG A 61 13.18 4.70 1.66
CA ARG A 61 13.23 4.66 0.19
C ARG A 61 14.58 4.13 -0.32
N ALA A 62 15.69 4.54 0.29
CA ALA A 62 17.01 4.04 -0.07
C ALA A 62 17.18 2.54 0.24
N TRP A 63 16.65 2.05 1.37
CA TRP A 63 16.62 0.62 1.69
C TRP A 63 15.79 -0.16 0.67
N GLY A 64 14.64 0.37 0.27
CA GLY A 64 13.77 -0.22 -0.74
C GLY A 64 14.44 -0.33 -2.11
N LEU A 65 15.06 0.76 -2.59
CA LEU A 65 15.80 0.77 -3.85
C LEU A 65 17.00 -0.18 -3.82
N THR A 66 17.71 -0.25 -2.69
CA THR A 66 18.83 -1.19 -2.50
C THR A 66 18.36 -2.64 -2.53
N THR A 67 17.28 -2.95 -1.83
CA THR A 67 16.69 -4.29 -1.79
C THR A 67 16.18 -4.71 -3.18
N ALA A 68 15.52 -3.80 -3.90
CA ALA A 68 15.07 -4.05 -5.27
C ALA A 68 16.23 -4.32 -6.25
N ALA A 69 17.36 -3.61 -6.11
CA ALA A 69 18.56 -3.87 -6.88
C ALA A 69 19.18 -5.24 -6.53
N GLN A 70 19.20 -5.62 -5.25
CA GLN A 70 19.67 -6.94 -4.82
C GLN A 70 18.80 -8.07 -5.37
N ILE A 71 17.48 -7.90 -5.42
CA ILE A 71 16.56 -8.85 -6.08
C ILE A 71 16.93 -9.01 -7.56
N ASP A 72 17.26 -7.91 -8.25
CA ASP A 72 17.67 -7.95 -9.65
C ASP A 72 18.98 -8.69 -9.89
N ASP A 73 19.93 -8.54 -8.97
CA ASP A 73 21.23 -9.20 -9.06
C ASP A 73 21.14 -10.69 -8.71
N ASP A 74 20.31 -11.03 -7.71
CA ASP A 74 20.23 -12.39 -7.18
C ASP A 74 19.24 -13.28 -7.94
N LEU A 75 18.09 -12.74 -8.35
CA LEU A 75 16.92 -13.54 -8.76
C LEU A 75 16.48 -13.28 -10.20
N ARG A 76 16.86 -12.16 -10.83
CA ARG A 76 16.44 -11.91 -12.21
C ARG A 76 17.12 -12.90 -13.16
N ARG A 77 16.33 -13.53 -14.03
CA ARG A 77 16.84 -14.49 -15.00
C ARG A 77 17.71 -13.80 -16.04
N THR A 78 18.76 -14.49 -16.48
CA THR A 78 19.65 -13.98 -17.52
C THR A 78 18.88 -13.69 -18.82
N ASN A 79 19.07 -12.49 -19.37
CA ASN A 79 18.39 -12.01 -20.59
C ASN A 79 16.85 -11.98 -20.49
N SER A 80 16.32 -11.74 -19.30
CA SER A 80 14.88 -11.71 -19.02
C SER A 80 14.56 -10.59 -18.03
N GLN A 81 13.32 -10.09 -18.06
CA GLN A 81 12.73 -9.22 -17.05
C GLN A 81 11.98 -10.00 -15.96
N LEU A 82 11.98 -11.33 -16.06
CA LEU A 82 11.34 -12.24 -15.11
C LEU A 82 12.38 -12.85 -14.17
N TYR A 83 11.89 -13.49 -13.10
CA TYR A 83 12.72 -13.90 -11.96
C TYR A 83 12.67 -15.41 -11.75
N ALA A 84 13.72 -15.94 -11.14
CA ALA A 84 13.73 -17.26 -10.55
C ALA A 84 12.97 -17.24 -9.21
N GLU A 85 12.45 -18.41 -8.81
CA GLU A 85 11.77 -18.53 -7.52
C GLU A 85 12.73 -18.29 -6.36
N ARG A 86 13.95 -18.84 -6.45
CA ARG A 86 14.95 -18.81 -5.38
C ARG A 86 16.36 -18.67 -5.93
N ALA A 87 17.25 -18.15 -5.09
CA ALA A 87 18.69 -18.11 -5.32
C ALA A 87 19.44 -18.59 -4.08
N ASN A 88 20.68 -19.03 -4.26
CA ASN A 88 21.55 -19.44 -3.17
C ASN A 88 22.86 -18.65 -3.13
N LEU A 89 23.65 -18.83 -2.06
CA LEU A 89 24.93 -18.13 -1.88
C LEU A 89 25.96 -18.37 -2.99
N PHE A 90 25.76 -19.36 -3.84
CA PHE A 90 26.63 -19.65 -4.98
C PHE A 90 26.14 -19.01 -6.30
N GLY A 91 25.09 -18.18 -6.23
CA GLY A 91 24.48 -17.53 -7.40
C GLY A 91 23.68 -18.49 -8.28
N GLN A 92 23.24 -19.64 -7.76
CA GLN A 92 22.43 -20.58 -8.53
C GLN A 92 20.95 -20.28 -8.36
N HIS A 93 20.22 -20.21 -9.48
CA HIS A 93 18.77 -20.14 -9.49
C HIS A 93 18.15 -21.53 -9.26
N LEU A 94 17.15 -21.59 -8.37
CA LEU A 94 16.52 -22.83 -7.92
C LEU A 94 14.99 -22.69 -7.88
N GLY A 95 14.28 -23.82 -7.88
CA GLY A 95 12.83 -23.87 -7.69
C GLY A 95 12.01 -23.42 -8.91
N GLY A 96 10.73 -23.15 -8.66
CA GLY A 96 9.79 -22.73 -9.70
C GLY A 96 9.46 -23.82 -10.72
N ILE A 97 8.86 -23.41 -11.85
CA ILE A 97 8.59 -24.27 -13.00
C ILE A 97 9.37 -23.71 -14.20
N ASN A 98 10.16 -24.57 -14.87
CA ASN A 98 11.04 -24.17 -15.98
C ASN A 98 12.03 -23.04 -15.59
N GLY A 99 12.35 -22.93 -14.30
CA GLY A 99 13.25 -21.94 -13.72
C GLY A 99 12.64 -20.55 -13.52
N TYR A 100 11.32 -20.41 -13.70
CA TYR A 100 10.59 -19.18 -13.43
C TYR A 100 9.91 -19.25 -12.06
N ALA A 101 9.86 -18.11 -11.37
CA ALA A 101 9.08 -17.95 -10.16
C ALA A 101 7.59 -18.25 -10.39
N PHE A 102 6.87 -18.60 -9.33
CA PHE A 102 5.42 -18.64 -9.40
C PHE A 102 4.86 -17.23 -9.69
N VAL A 103 3.67 -17.17 -10.29
CA VAL A 103 3.06 -15.89 -10.68
C VAL A 103 2.72 -15.03 -9.46
N TRP A 104 2.38 -15.63 -8.32
CA TRP A 104 2.14 -14.90 -7.07
C TRP A 104 3.32 -14.01 -6.62
N PRO A 105 4.54 -14.54 -6.33
CA PRO A 105 5.68 -13.68 -6.02
C PRO A 105 6.08 -12.77 -7.18
N THR A 106 5.77 -13.15 -8.42
CA THR A 106 5.99 -12.30 -9.59
C THR A 106 5.05 -11.09 -9.58
N ALA A 107 3.81 -11.22 -9.10
CA ALA A 107 2.88 -10.11 -8.93
C ALA A 107 3.37 -9.12 -7.86
N THR A 108 3.88 -9.61 -6.72
CA THR A 108 4.51 -8.74 -5.72
C THR A 108 5.75 -8.04 -6.29
N GLN A 109 6.61 -8.75 -7.04
CA GLN A 109 7.76 -8.14 -7.68
C GLN A 109 7.36 -7.12 -8.77
N PHE A 110 6.19 -7.29 -9.40
CA PHE A 110 5.62 -6.28 -10.29
C PHE A 110 5.29 -5.01 -9.50
N ARG A 111 4.62 -5.12 -8.35
CA ARG A 111 4.35 -3.98 -7.45
C ARG A 111 5.63 -3.31 -6.95
N VAL A 112 6.71 -4.06 -6.73
CA VAL A 112 8.06 -3.47 -6.48
C VAL A 112 8.52 -2.62 -7.66
N ARG A 113 8.29 -3.05 -8.91
CA ARG A 113 8.62 -2.23 -10.09
C ARG A 113 7.77 -0.97 -10.22
N ASN A 114 6.50 -1.03 -9.83
CA ASN A 114 5.64 0.15 -9.71
C ASN A 114 6.30 1.16 -8.76
N SER A 115 6.60 0.74 -7.53
CA SER A 115 7.20 1.61 -6.51
C SER A 115 8.62 2.10 -6.87
N VAL A 116 9.43 1.29 -7.56
CA VAL A 116 10.75 1.75 -8.07
C VAL A 116 10.58 2.83 -9.13
N TYR A 117 9.58 2.72 -10.01
CA TYR A 117 9.29 3.75 -11.00
C TYR A 117 8.75 5.02 -10.35
N GLU A 118 7.85 4.89 -9.39
CA GLU A 118 7.33 6.02 -8.61
C GLU A 118 8.43 6.78 -7.84
N ALA A 119 9.30 6.05 -7.14
CA ALA A 119 10.44 6.63 -6.42
C ALA A 119 11.48 7.30 -7.33
N ALA A 120 11.57 6.87 -8.59
CA ALA A 120 12.50 7.43 -9.57
C ALA A 120 11.89 7.33 -10.98
N PRO A 121 11.09 8.31 -11.41
CA PRO A 121 10.28 8.24 -12.64
C PRO A 121 11.10 8.55 -13.90
N VAL A 122 12.27 7.93 -14.01
CA VAL A 122 13.17 8.04 -15.16
C VAL A 122 12.86 7.00 -16.22
N ASN A 123 13.19 7.30 -17.48
CA ASN A 123 12.89 6.45 -18.65
C ASN A 123 13.36 4.99 -18.50
N VAL A 124 14.50 4.76 -17.84
CA VAL A 124 15.02 3.39 -17.65
C VAL A 124 14.12 2.55 -16.73
N ASN A 125 13.55 3.14 -15.67
CA ASN A 125 12.67 2.44 -14.75
C ASN A 125 11.31 2.18 -15.41
N ARG A 126 10.79 3.17 -16.14
CA ARG A 126 9.59 3.01 -16.96
C ARG A 126 9.73 1.87 -17.97
N GLN A 127 10.85 1.83 -18.71
CA GLN A 127 11.11 0.78 -19.70
C GLN A 127 11.21 -0.61 -19.05
N ARG A 128 11.83 -0.73 -17.88
CA ARG A 128 11.92 -2.01 -17.15
C ARG A 128 10.56 -2.50 -16.68
N LEU A 129 9.74 -1.62 -16.09
CA LEU A 129 8.37 -1.93 -15.69
C LEU A 129 7.55 -2.44 -16.89
N LEU A 130 7.57 -1.68 -17.97
CA LEU A 130 6.84 -2.00 -19.20
C LEU A 130 7.31 -3.29 -19.87
N ALA A 131 8.63 -3.54 -19.90
CA ALA A 131 9.19 -4.77 -20.45
C ALA A 131 8.89 -5.99 -19.56
N MET A 132 8.87 -5.83 -18.23
CA MET A 132 8.43 -6.89 -17.32
C MET A 132 6.97 -7.28 -17.57
N SER A 133 6.08 -6.30 -17.74
CA SER A 133 4.67 -6.56 -18.07
C SER A 133 4.52 -7.31 -19.40
N ASP A 134 5.28 -6.91 -20.43
CA ASP A 134 5.24 -7.55 -21.75
C ASP A 134 5.72 -9.01 -21.71
N GLU A 135 6.83 -9.27 -21.00
CA GLU A 135 7.38 -10.62 -20.88
C GLU A 135 6.51 -11.51 -19.99
N LEU A 136 5.93 -10.96 -18.91
CA LEU A 136 4.96 -11.66 -18.06
C LEU A 136 3.73 -12.09 -18.87
N GLN A 137 3.15 -11.16 -19.64
CA GLN A 137 2.05 -11.46 -20.56
C GLN A 137 2.45 -12.58 -21.52
N GLN A 138 3.62 -12.49 -22.15
CA GLN A 138 4.06 -13.48 -23.13
C GLN A 138 4.26 -14.88 -22.52
N ALA A 139 4.78 -14.96 -21.30
CA ALA A 139 5.22 -16.22 -20.70
C ALA A 139 4.14 -16.91 -19.82
N TYR A 140 3.27 -16.14 -19.17
CA TYR A 140 2.30 -16.64 -18.19
C TYR A 140 0.85 -16.57 -18.67
N TRP A 141 0.52 -15.77 -19.69
CA TRP A 141 -0.86 -15.66 -20.16
C TRP A 141 -1.30 -16.93 -20.89
N HIS A 142 -2.36 -17.55 -20.40
CA HIS A 142 -2.97 -18.71 -21.02
C HIS A 142 -4.22 -18.32 -21.79
N GLN A 143 -4.23 -18.65 -23.08
CA GLN A 143 -5.40 -18.56 -23.93
C GLN A 143 -6.22 -19.84 -23.79
N SER A 144 -7.32 -19.78 -23.05
CA SER A 144 -8.23 -20.91 -22.90
C SER A 144 -9.19 -20.99 -24.10
N ALA A 145 -9.62 -22.20 -24.44
CA ALA A 145 -10.57 -22.44 -25.54
C ALA A 145 -12.04 -22.36 -25.08
N ASP A 146 -12.28 -22.61 -23.79
CA ASP A 146 -13.61 -22.78 -23.19
C ASP A 146 -13.82 -21.94 -21.93
N GLN A 147 -12.78 -21.26 -21.43
CA GLN A 147 -12.80 -20.42 -20.25
C GLN A 147 -12.22 -19.03 -20.55
N GLN A 148 -12.29 -18.11 -19.58
CA GLN A 148 -11.62 -16.83 -19.69
C GLN A 148 -10.11 -17.00 -19.76
N ASN A 149 -9.43 -16.05 -20.40
CA ASN A 149 -7.98 -16.03 -20.48
C ASN A 149 -7.40 -15.48 -19.18
N GLY A 150 -6.35 -16.11 -18.65
CA GLY A 150 -5.75 -15.68 -17.38
C GLY A 150 -4.32 -16.17 -17.24
N TYR A 151 -3.62 -15.72 -16.20
CA TYR A 151 -2.26 -16.12 -15.93
C TYR A 151 -2.19 -17.49 -15.24
N VAL A 152 -1.32 -18.36 -15.76
CA VAL A 152 -0.98 -19.65 -15.11
C VAL A 152 0.03 -19.45 -13.99
N VAL A 153 0.09 -20.41 -13.07
CA VAL A 153 1.01 -20.37 -11.92
C VAL A 153 2.47 -20.19 -12.31
N ALA A 154 2.88 -20.66 -13.50
CA ALA A 154 4.21 -20.47 -14.06
C ALA A 154 4.24 -20.92 -15.54
N PRO A 155 5.23 -20.47 -16.34
CA PRO A 155 5.33 -20.81 -17.75
C PRO A 155 5.43 -22.32 -17.98
N GLY A 156 4.56 -22.83 -18.84
CA GLY A 156 4.43 -24.26 -19.14
C GLY A 156 3.52 -25.05 -18.19
N SER A 157 2.87 -24.38 -17.24
CA SER A 157 1.75 -24.95 -16.48
C SER A 157 0.41 -24.71 -17.19
N THR A 158 -0.61 -25.45 -16.77
CA THR A 158 -2.02 -25.18 -17.09
C THR A 158 -2.83 -24.82 -15.82
N GLU A 159 -2.21 -24.88 -14.64
CA GLU A 159 -2.89 -24.52 -13.40
C GLU A 159 -3.01 -23.00 -13.27
N ARG A 160 -4.19 -22.53 -12.87
CA ARG A 160 -4.51 -21.13 -12.61
C ARG A 160 -5.19 -20.98 -11.25
N TYR A 161 -4.94 -19.86 -10.60
CA TYR A 161 -5.47 -19.51 -9.29
C TYR A 161 -6.07 -18.11 -9.37
N TYR A 162 -7.20 -17.91 -8.71
CA TYR A 162 -7.95 -16.66 -8.82
C TYR A 162 -7.31 -15.55 -7.98
N ASP A 163 -6.74 -15.87 -6.80
CA ASP A 163 -5.95 -14.92 -6.00
C ASP A 163 -4.66 -14.48 -6.69
N ASP A 164 -3.92 -15.42 -7.29
CA ASP A 164 -2.72 -15.13 -8.10
C ASP A 164 -3.03 -14.07 -9.19
N ASN A 165 -4.20 -14.18 -9.82
CA ASN A 165 -4.65 -13.26 -10.86
C ASN A 165 -5.21 -11.95 -10.29
N ALA A 166 -5.94 -11.98 -9.16
CA ALA A 166 -6.43 -10.78 -8.48
C ALA A 166 -5.27 -9.87 -8.02
N HIS A 167 -4.17 -10.46 -7.53
CA HIS A 167 -2.94 -9.72 -7.25
C HIS A 167 -2.37 -9.03 -8.51
N LEU A 168 -2.49 -9.64 -9.68
CA LEU A 168 -2.08 -9.02 -10.95
C LEU A 168 -3.05 -7.96 -11.44
N VAL A 169 -4.36 -8.06 -11.18
CA VAL A 169 -5.31 -6.97 -11.46
C VAL A 169 -4.84 -5.69 -10.78
N VAL A 170 -4.57 -5.76 -9.47
CA VAL A 170 -4.06 -4.63 -8.68
C VAL A 170 -2.71 -4.15 -9.20
N ALA A 171 -1.74 -5.04 -9.39
CA ALA A 171 -0.41 -4.64 -9.87
C ALA A 171 -0.42 -3.97 -11.26
N LEU A 172 -1.32 -4.41 -12.15
CA LEU A 172 -1.49 -3.82 -13.48
C LEU A 172 -2.25 -2.48 -13.43
N ALA A 173 -3.24 -2.35 -12.54
CA ALA A 173 -3.97 -1.11 -12.31
C ALA A 173 -3.04 -0.02 -11.73
N GLU A 174 -2.29 -0.32 -10.66
CA GLU A 174 -1.25 0.57 -10.11
C GLU A 174 -0.26 1.02 -11.23
N ALA A 175 0.16 0.09 -12.08
CA ALA A 175 1.09 0.39 -13.16
C ALA A 175 0.47 1.29 -14.25
N TYR A 176 -0.83 1.13 -14.51
CA TYR A 176 -1.56 2.01 -15.43
C TYR A 176 -1.65 3.43 -14.86
N GLU A 177 -2.02 3.59 -13.60
CA GLU A 177 -2.10 4.88 -12.92
C GLU A 177 -0.77 5.65 -13.00
N LEU A 178 0.36 4.95 -12.74
CA LEU A 178 1.69 5.55 -12.80
C LEU A 178 2.13 5.94 -14.22
N THR A 179 1.73 5.19 -15.24
CA THR A 179 2.35 5.29 -16.58
C THR A 179 1.45 5.84 -17.68
N GLY A 180 0.13 5.78 -17.49
CA GLY A 180 -0.90 6.03 -18.50
C GLY A 180 -0.91 5.04 -19.67
N GLU A 181 -0.18 3.91 -19.59
CA GLU A 181 -0.03 2.98 -20.72
C GLU A 181 -1.26 2.07 -20.84
N GLN A 182 -2.11 2.35 -21.83
CA GLN A 182 -3.39 1.67 -22.05
C GLN A 182 -3.30 0.13 -22.04
N ARG A 183 -2.22 -0.43 -22.57
CA ARG A 183 -2.03 -1.89 -22.60
C ARG A 183 -1.99 -2.54 -21.20
N LEU A 184 -1.65 -1.79 -20.16
CA LEU A 184 -1.66 -2.26 -18.78
C LEU A 184 -3.10 -2.36 -18.27
N LEU A 185 -3.90 -1.33 -18.52
CA LEU A 185 -5.34 -1.33 -18.22
C LEU A 185 -6.08 -2.44 -18.98
N ASP A 186 -5.78 -2.62 -20.27
CA ASP A 186 -6.38 -3.70 -21.08
C ASP A 186 -6.06 -5.09 -20.50
N ARG A 187 -4.84 -5.30 -19.97
CA ARG A 187 -4.45 -6.54 -19.28
C ARG A 187 -5.15 -6.67 -17.94
N ALA A 188 -5.27 -5.59 -17.16
CA ALA A 188 -5.98 -5.60 -15.88
C ALA A 188 -7.45 -6.02 -16.06
N ILE A 189 -8.15 -5.40 -17.03
CA ILE A 189 -9.55 -5.72 -17.36
C ILE A 189 -9.70 -7.18 -17.81
N ALA A 190 -8.80 -7.67 -18.67
CA ALA A 190 -8.83 -9.06 -19.12
C ALA A 190 -8.58 -10.04 -17.97
N THR A 191 -7.71 -9.67 -17.02
CA THR A 191 -7.39 -10.50 -15.84
C THR A 191 -8.55 -10.53 -14.86
N HIS A 192 -9.16 -9.38 -14.57
CA HIS A 192 -10.39 -9.25 -13.79
C HIS A 192 -11.50 -10.17 -14.32
N ALA A 193 -11.69 -10.20 -15.64
CA ALA A 193 -12.69 -11.08 -16.26
C ALA A 193 -12.43 -12.58 -15.97
N PHE A 194 -11.17 -13.00 -15.87
CA PHE A 194 -10.84 -14.36 -15.43
C PHE A 194 -11.07 -14.57 -13.94
N VAL A 195 -10.75 -13.60 -13.11
CA VAL A 195 -10.96 -13.70 -11.65
C VAL A 195 -12.45 -13.88 -11.34
N LEU A 196 -13.33 -13.12 -12.01
CA LEU A 196 -14.78 -13.26 -11.86
C LEU A 196 -15.36 -14.60 -12.35
N GLU A 197 -14.64 -15.37 -13.19
CA GLU A 197 -15.06 -16.74 -13.51
C GLU A 197 -15.02 -17.65 -12.27
N GLY A 198 -14.21 -17.29 -11.26
CA GLY A 198 -14.14 -18.00 -10.00
C GLY A 198 -15.28 -17.70 -9.04
N GLU A 199 -16.17 -16.77 -9.38
CA GLU A 199 -17.34 -16.48 -8.58
C GLU A 199 -18.50 -17.43 -8.89
N ASP A 200 -19.22 -17.86 -7.86
CA ASP A 200 -20.47 -18.59 -8.05
C ASP A 200 -21.57 -18.22 -7.04
N ASN A 201 -22.78 -18.73 -7.30
CA ASN A 201 -23.94 -18.54 -6.43
C ASN A 201 -24.10 -19.65 -5.38
N PHE A 202 -23.12 -20.56 -5.22
CA PHE A 202 -23.26 -21.68 -4.27
C PHE A 202 -23.21 -21.21 -2.81
N GLN A 203 -22.55 -20.06 -2.56
CA GLN A 203 -22.45 -19.42 -1.24
C GLN A 203 -22.88 -17.95 -1.29
N ASP A 204 -23.92 -17.65 -2.08
CA ASP A 204 -24.43 -16.30 -2.30
C ASP A 204 -23.36 -15.31 -2.84
N GLY A 205 -22.30 -15.83 -3.48
CA GLY A 205 -21.19 -15.07 -4.08
C GLY A 205 -19.82 -15.57 -3.64
N GLY A 206 -18.82 -14.69 -3.78
CA GLY A 206 -17.43 -14.92 -3.37
C GLY A 206 -16.64 -15.72 -4.39
N ILE A 207 -15.32 -15.61 -4.35
CA ILE A 207 -14.43 -16.16 -5.37
C ILE A 207 -13.70 -17.39 -4.84
N TYR A 208 -13.69 -18.48 -5.60
CA TYR A 208 -12.91 -19.67 -5.28
C TYR A 208 -11.40 -19.37 -5.23
N PHE A 209 -10.63 -20.22 -4.55
CA PHE A 209 -9.17 -20.09 -4.54
C PHE A 209 -8.54 -20.47 -5.90
N ARG A 210 -9.01 -21.58 -6.47
CA ARG A 210 -8.38 -22.23 -7.62
C ARG A 210 -9.42 -22.65 -8.65
N GLU A 211 -9.08 -22.45 -9.91
CA GLU A 211 -9.85 -22.97 -11.04
C GLU A 211 -10.11 -24.49 -10.92
N GLY A 212 -11.38 -24.87 -11.11
CA GLY A 212 -11.82 -26.27 -11.05
C GLY A 212 -11.95 -26.86 -9.64
N SER A 213 -11.79 -26.04 -8.58
CA SER A 213 -11.86 -26.48 -7.18
C SER A 213 -13.02 -25.80 -6.43
N PHE A 214 -14.19 -26.43 -6.47
CA PHE A 214 -15.48 -25.83 -6.04
C PHE A 214 -15.87 -26.16 -4.58
N GLY A 215 -14.95 -25.99 -3.63
CA GLY A 215 -15.17 -26.41 -2.23
C GLY A 215 -15.34 -25.27 -1.24
N ASN A 216 -14.56 -24.20 -1.40
CA ASN A 216 -14.41 -23.10 -0.45
C ASN A 216 -14.17 -21.78 -1.19
N ASN A 217 -14.94 -20.74 -0.86
CA ASN A 217 -14.71 -19.38 -1.35
C ASN A 217 -13.64 -18.74 -0.47
N ASN A 218 -12.67 -18.08 -1.09
CA ASN A 218 -11.44 -17.64 -0.47
C ASN A 218 -11.47 -16.13 -0.22
N THR A 219 -11.11 -15.73 1.00
CA THR A 219 -11.09 -14.32 1.41
C THR A 219 -10.11 -13.50 0.57
N ILE A 220 -8.93 -14.04 0.26
CA ILE A 220 -7.87 -13.32 -0.44
C ILE A 220 -8.25 -13.11 -1.90
N SER A 221 -8.74 -14.16 -2.59
CA SER A 221 -9.26 -14.04 -3.96
C SER A 221 -10.36 -12.97 -4.04
N THR A 222 -11.27 -12.93 -3.07
CA THR A 222 -12.42 -12.03 -3.10
C THR A 222 -12.08 -10.60 -2.70
N LEU A 223 -11.32 -10.37 -1.62
CA LEU A 223 -10.93 -9.02 -1.20
C LEU A 223 -9.99 -8.35 -2.18
N GLN A 224 -9.00 -9.08 -2.71
CA GLN A 224 -8.07 -8.52 -3.66
C GLN A 224 -8.77 -8.18 -4.99
N GLU A 225 -9.76 -8.96 -5.39
CA GLU A 225 -10.58 -8.63 -6.56
C GLU A 225 -11.55 -7.47 -6.29
N ALA A 226 -12.13 -7.36 -5.09
CA ALA A 226 -12.92 -6.20 -4.71
C ALA A 226 -12.11 -4.90 -4.84
N ARG A 227 -10.86 -4.90 -4.33
CA ARG A 227 -9.92 -3.79 -4.51
C ARG A 227 -9.61 -3.56 -6.00
N GLY A 228 -9.23 -4.60 -6.74
CA GLY A 228 -8.90 -4.51 -8.15
C GLY A 228 -10.05 -3.94 -9.00
N ALA A 229 -11.28 -4.36 -8.75
CA ALA A 229 -12.47 -3.84 -9.41
C ALA A 229 -12.73 -2.36 -9.07
N ALA A 230 -12.51 -1.94 -7.82
CA ALA A 230 -12.61 -0.53 -7.45
C ALA A 230 -11.59 0.34 -8.22
N MET A 231 -10.33 -0.10 -8.31
CA MET A 231 -9.30 0.57 -9.11
C MET A 231 -9.66 0.62 -10.61
N LEU A 232 -10.25 -0.45 -11.16
CA LEU A 232 -10.74 -0.47 -12.54
C LEU A 232 -11.90 0.51 -12.76
N TYR A 233 -12.78 0.70 -11.77
CA TYR A 233 -13.80 1.73 -11.83
C TYR A 233 -13.17 3.13 -11.87
N GLN A 234 -12.22 3.44 -10.99
CA GLN A 234 -11.52 4.73 -10.99
C GLN A 234 -10.82 4.99 -12.35
N ALA A 235 -10.17 3.98 -12.90
CA ALA A 235 -9.47 4.08 -14.18
C ALA A 235 -10.39 4.28 -15.40
N THR A 236 -11.65 3.82 -15.35
CA THR A 236 -12.51 3.73 -16.54
C THR A 236 -13.84 4.48 -16.44
N GLY A 237 -14.31 4.76 -15.22
CA GLY A 237 -15.66 5.25 -14.93
C GLY A 237 -16.78 4.26 -15.29
N GLN A 238 -16.48 2.98 -15.57
CA GLN A 238 -17.48 2.01 -15.99
C GLN A 238 -18.18 1.37 -14.79
N GLN A 239 -19.47 1.66 -14.65
CA GLN A 239 -20.31 1.20 -13.53
C GLN A 239 -20.19 -0.29 -13.17
N PRO A 240 -20.11 -1.25 -14.12
CA PRO A 240 -19.99 -2.67 -13.76
C PRO A 240 -18.83 -2.99 -12.82
N PHE A 241 -17.69 -2.29 -12.93
CA PHE A 241 -16.57 -2.50 -12.02
C PHE A 241 -16.88 -2.06 -10.58
N LEU A 242 -17.63 -0.98 -10.39
CA LEU A 242 -18.08 -0.56 -9.05
C LEU A 242 -19.13 -1.51 -8.49
N ASP A 243 -20.03 -2.03 -9.34
CA ASP A 243 -21.01 -3.03 -8.94
C ASP A 243 -20.30 -4.31 -8.45
N ASP A 244 -19.26 -4.75 -9.15
CA ASP A 244 -18.44 -5.89 -8.76
C ASP A 244 -17.64 -5.62 -7.47
N ALA A 245 -16.98 -4.47 -7.36
CA ALA A 245 -16.25 -4.08 -6.15
C ALA A 245 -17.14 -4.08 -4.90
N THR A 246 -18.32 -3.44 -5.01
CA THR A 246 -19.30 -3.34 -3.93
C THR A 246 -19.77 -4.73 -3.50
N ARG A 247 -20.21 -5.55 -4.47
CA ARG A 247 -20.76 -6.88 -4.21
C ARG A 247 -19.73 -7.83 -3.58
N LEU A 248 -18.49 -7.81 -4.06
CA LEU A 248 -17.42 -8.65 -3.52
C LEU A 248 -17.02 -8.22 -2.10
N LEU A 249 -16.92 -6.90 -1.84
CA LEU A 249 -16.63 -6.38 -0.51
C LEU A 249 -17.76 -6.71 0.48
N GLU A 250 -19.03 -6.51 0.10
CA GLU A 250 -20.19 -6.89 0.90
C GLU A 250 -20.22 -8.39 1.23
N TRP A 251 -19.89 -9.24 0.26
CA TRP A 251 -19.78 -10.68 0.50
C TRP A 251 -18.71 -10.99 1.55
N THR A 252 -17.52 -10.38 1.44
CA THR A 252 -16.44 -10.63 2.40
C THR A 252 -16.79 -10.18 3.82
N ASN A 253 -17.42 -9.01 3.95
CA ASN A 253 -17.86 -8.46 5.23
C ASN A 253 -18.95 -9.32 5.89
N SER A 254 -19.86 -9.91 5.09
CA SER A 254 -20.96 -10.73 5.61
C SER A 254 -20.58 -12.17 5.92
N HIS A 255 -19.61 -12.76 5.20
CA HIS A 255 -19.32 -14.20 5.28
C HIS A 255 -18.04 -14.53 6.05
N VAL A 256 -16.97 -13.75 5.87
CA VAL A 256 -15.63 -14.10 6.35
C VAL A 256 -15.02 -13.07 7.30
N GLN A 257 -15.62 -11.88 7.41
CA GLN A 257 -15.20 -10.91 8.42
C GLN A 257 -15.69 -11.31 9.82
N ARG A 258 -14.79 -11.19 10.79
CA ARG A 258 -15.04 -11.42 12.21
C ARG A 258 -15.66 -10.19 12.83
N SER A 259 -16.34 -10.38 13.95
CA SER A 259 -16.88 -9.28 14.75
C SER A 259 -15.81 -8.31 15.28
N ASP A 260 -14.54 -8.74 15.37
CA ASP A 260 -13.43 -7.86 15.75
C ASP A 260 -12.83 -7.09 14.56
N GLY A 261 -13.28 -7.33 13.33
CA GLY A 261 -12.86 -6.66 12.09
C GLY A 261 -11.83 -7.42 11.27
N LEU A 262 -11.18 -8.44 11.84
CA LEU A 262 -10.25 -9.28 11.08
C LEU A 262 -10.99 -10.26 10.19
N TYR A 263 -10.30 -10.83 9.20
CA TYR A 263 -10.91 -11.77 8.27
C TYR A 263 -10.39 -13.18 8.49
N TYR A 264 -11.31 -14.14 8.41
CA TYR A 264 -10.98 -15.54 8.29
C TYR A 264 -10.40 -15.86 6.90
N GLN A 265 -9.73 -17.00 6.74
CA GLN A 265 -9.09 -17.35 5.46
C GLN A 265 -10.07 -17.72 4.35
N GLU A 266 -11.13 -18.46 4.67
CA GLU A 266 -12.08 -18.99 3.69
C GLU A 266 -13.41 -19.33 4.36
N TYR A 267 -14.47 -19.34 3.55
CA TYR A 267 -15.77 -19.87 3.93
C TYR A 267 -15.90 -21.30 3.39
N ARG A 268 -16.11 -22.26 4.29
CA ARG A 268 -16.24 -23.70 3.95
C ARG A 268 -17.69 -24.16 4.02
N SER A 269 -18.08 -25.02 3.07
CA SER A 269 -19.44 -25.55 2.90
C SER A 269 -19.95 -26.52 3.99
N THR A 270 -19.12 -26.92 4.96
CA THR A 270 -19.46 -27.93 5.98
C THR A 270 -20.20 -27.40 7.21
N GLY A 271 -20.52 -26.11 7.25
CA GLY A 271 -21.13 -25.49 8.41
C GLY A 271 -20.08 -25.04 9.41
N ILE A 272 -20.28 -23.80 9.87
CA ILE A 272 -19.57 -23.03 10.90
C ILE A 272 -18.92 -23.94 11.96
N ASP A 273 -17.61 -24.13 11.83
CA ASP A 273 -16.61 -24.53 12.85
C ASP A 273 -15.27 -24.97 12.22
N ASP A 274 -15.20 -25.09 10.89
CA ASP A 274 -13.94 -25.34 10.14
C ASP A 274 -13.48 -24.12 9.34
N ILE A 275 -13.75 -22.93 9.89
CA ILE A 275 -13.05 -21.74 9.49
C ILE A 275 -11.61 -21.91 9.98
N SER A 276 -10.61 -21.73 9.12
CA SER A 276 -9.22 -21.60 9.56
C SER A 276 -9.18 -20.55 10.70
N ASN A 277 -8.96 -21.02 11.93
CA ASN A 277 -9.10 -20.24 13.17
C ASN A 277 -8.03 -19.15 13.35
N VAL A 278 -7.28 -18.83 12.30
CA VAL A 278 -6.19 -17.87 12.31
C VAL A 278 -6.52 -16.77 11.31
N PRO A 279 -6.83 -15.54 11.77
CA PRO A 279 -6.96 -14.42 10.86
C PRO A 279 -5.63 -14.17 10.14
N LEU A 280 -5.69 -13.72 8.89
CA LEU A 280 -4.50 -13.49 8.08
C LEU A 280 -4.17 -12.00 8.02
N ALA A 281 -2.87 -11.65 8.11
CA ALA A 281 -2.41 -10.27 8.04
C ALA A 281 -2.77 -9.62 6.70
N ASN A 282 -2.60 -10.35 5.59
CA ASN A 282 -3.00 -9.86 4.27
C ASN A 282 -4.52 -9.69 4.12
N GLY A 283 -5.33 -10.56 4.73
CA GLY A 283 -6.78 -10.37 4.74
C GLY A 283 -7.18 -9.06 5.42
N ALA A 284 -6.50 -8.70 6.53
CA ALA A 284 -6.72 -7.40 7.16
C ALA A 284 -6.24 -6.24 6.28
N GLY A 285 -5.03 -6.32 5.71
CA GLY A 285 -4.49 -5.31 4.81
C GLY A 285 -5.39 -5.06 3.59
N MET A 286 -5.77 -6.11 2.88
CA MET A 286 -6.66 -6.04 1.71
C MET A 286 -8.06 -5.51 2.06
N GLY A 287 -8.59 -5.88 3.23
CA GLY A 287 -9.86 -5.35 3.72
C GLY A 287 -9.79 -3.84 3.95
N ILE A 288 -8.71 -3.34 4.57
CA ILE A 288 -8.47 -1.89 4.74
C ILE A 288 -8.39 -1.23 3.36
N LEU A 289 -7.52 -1.74 2.48
CA LEU A 289 -7.26 -1.15 1.17
C LEU A 289 -8.53 -1.11 0.31
N ALA A 290 -9.31 -2.19 0.24
CA ALA A 290 -10.59 -2.21 -0.49
C ALA A 290 -11.59 -1.19 0.06
N ASN A 291 -11.67 -0.99 1.38
CA ASN A 291 -12.52 0.06 1.95
C ASN A 291 -11.99 1.46 1.60
N LEU A 292 -10.68 1.68 1.56
CA LEU A 292 -10.10 2.97 1.16
C LEU A 292 -10.41 3.30 -0.31
N GLU A 293 -10.29 2.34 -1.24
CA GLU A 293 -10.71 2.54 -2.63
C GLU A 293 -12.20 2.92 -2.71
N MET A 294 -13.05 2.23 -1.96
CA MET A 294 -14.49 2.50 -1.92
C MET A 294 -14.81 3.87 -1.29
N TYR A 295 -14.09 4.28 -0.26
CA TYR A 295 -14.19 5.62 0.31
C TYR A 295 -13.83 6.68 -0.74
N GLU A 296 -12.73 6.50 -1.48
CA GLU A 296 -12.32 7.45 -2.52
C GLU A 296 -13.36 7.59 -3.63
N ILE A 297 -13.98 6.49 -4.03
CA ILE A 297 -15.02 6.47 -5.07
C ILE A 297 -16.33 7.11 -4.59
N THR A 298 -16.77 6.80 -3.37
CA THR A 298 -18.14 7.10 -2.90
C THR A 298 -18.23 8.31 -1.98
N LEU A 299 -17.11 8.66 -1.33
CA LEU A 299 -17.03 9.60 -0.21
C LEU A 299 -17.94 9.21 0.98
N ASP A 300 -18.35 7.94 1.07
CA ASP A 300 -19.11 7.43 2.21
C ASP A 300 -18.16 7.12 3.37
N GLU A 301 -18.21 7.96 4.41
CA GLU A 301 -17.40 7.85 5.63
C GLU A 301 -17.50 6.47 6.30
N ALA A 302 -18.57 5.69 6.08
CA ALA A 302 -18.66 4.34 6.61
C ALA A 302 -17.51 3.43 6.14
N TYR A 303 -17.00 3.62 4.92
CA TYR A 303 -15.86 2.87 4.42
C TYR A 303 -14.55 3.29 5.12
N LEU A 304 -14.33 4.59 5.34
CA LEU A 304 -13.14 5.07 6.05
C LEU A 304 -13.16 4.63 7.52
N GLU A 305 -14.31 4.73 8.20
CA GLU A 305 -14.49 4.26 9.57
C GLU A 305 -14.20 2.76 9.69
N GLU A 306 -14.63 1.97 8.70
CA GLU A 306 -14.36 0.53 8.66
C GLU A 306 -12.87 0.24 8.42
N ALA A 307 -12.23 0.93 7.48
CA ALA A 307 -10.79 0.84 7.24
C ALA A 307 -9.98 1.14 8.53
N GLN A 308 -10.34 2.21 9.25
CA GLN A 308 -9.72 2.58 10.52
C GLN A 308 -9.96 1.54 11.63
N ARG A 309 -11.17 0.97 11.69
CA ARG A 309 -11.53 -0.08 12.66
C ARG A 309 -10.69 -1.33 12.44
N VAL A 310 -10.57 -1.78 11.19
CA VAL A 310 -9.74 -2.94 10.81
C VAL A 310 -8.26 -2.62 11.06
N GLY A 311 -7.78 -1.43 10.69
CA GLY A 311 -6.41 -0.94 10.95
C GLY A 311 -6.04 -0.97 12.43
N ALA A 312 -6.89 -0.41 13.30
CA ALA A 312 -6.62 -0.40 14.74
C ALA A 312 -6.57 -1.82 15.32
N ARG A 313 -7.44 -2.72 14.83
CA ARG A 313 -7.45 -4.12 15.27
C ARG A 313 -6.23 -4.88 14.76
N SER A 314 -5.84 -4.69 13.51
CA SER A 314 -4.73 -5.40 12.88
C SER A 314 -3.39 -5.01 13.51
N SER A 315 -3.17 -3.72 13.81
CA SER A 315 -2.00 -3.26 14.59
C SER A 315 -1.90 -3.97 15.94
N GLN A 316 -3.01 -4.07 16.68
CA GLN A 316 -3.02 -4.73 17.99
C GLN A 316 -2.82 -6.25 17.90
N HIS A 317 -3.25 -6.88 16.81
CA HIS A 317 -3.24 -8.34 16.68
C HIS A 317 -1.94 -8.86 16.07
N PHE A 318 -1.45 -8.20 15.03
CA PHE A 318 -0.32 -8.66 14.23
C PHE A 318 0.99 -7.94 14.55
N ALA A 319 0.99 -6.74 15.14
CA ALA A 319 2.22 -6.00 15.43
C ALA A 319 2.59 -6.05 16.92
N ALA A 320 3.89 -6.18 17.20
CA ALA A 320 4.41 -6.04 18.55
C ALA A 320 4.56 -4.56 18.91
N ALA A 321 3.95 -4.16 20.04
CA ALA A 321 3.93 -2.77 20.48
C ALA A 321 5.33 -2.20 20.83
N ASP A 322 6.32 -3.04 21.08
CA ASP A 322 7.66 -2.63 21.53
C ASP A 322 8.64 -2.34 20.39
N ASN A 323 8.54 -3.06 19.27
CA ASN A 323 9.53 -2.99 18.18
C ASN A 323 8.93 -3.18 16.79
N GLY A 324 7.61 -3.20 16.62
CA GLY A 324 6.98 -3.29 15.30
C GLY A 324 7.04 -4.67 14.62
N ARG A 325 7.54 -5.71 15.29
CA ARG A 325 7.52 -7.09 14.76
C ARG A 325 6.14 -7.46 14.27
N ILE A 326 6.03 -7.87 13.01
CA ILE A 326 4.78 -8.42 12.46
C ILE A 326 4.78 -9.94 12.63
N PHE A 327 3.81 -10.47 13.38
CA PHE A 327 3.59 -11.89 13.64
C PHE A 327 3.00 -12.63 12.42
N SER A 328 3.66 -12.50 11.28
CA SER A 328 3.28 -13.12 10.01
C SER A 328 4.50 -13.40 9.14
N ALA A 329 4.33 -14.31 8.18
CA ALA A 329 5.24 -14.41 7.05
C ALA A 329 5.17 -13.11 6.22
N GLY A 330 6.30 -12.72 5.62
CA GLY A 330 6.46 -11.45 4.92
C GLY A 330 5.53 -11.28 3.72
N TYR A 331 5.34 -12.34 2.94
CA TYR A 331 4.40 -12.37 1.81
C TYR A 331 2.93 -12.16 2.19
N TRP A 332 2.57 -12.22 3.47
CA TRP A 332 1.28 -11.76 3.96
C TRP A 332 1.37 -10.44 4.73
N GLY A 333 2.47 -10.22 5.45
CA GLY A 333 2.63 -9.05 6.33
C GLY A 333 2.77 -7.73 5.58
N PHE A 334 3.32 -7.74 4.36
CA PHE A 334 3.55 -6.50 3.63
C PHE A 334 2.25 -5.78 3.21
N GLU A 335 1.19 -6.51 2.87
CA GLU A 335 -0.11 -5.91 2.54
C GLU A 335 -0.71 -5.14 3.72
N LEU A 336 -0.32 -5.50 4.96
CA LEU A 336 -0.72 -4.76 6.15
C LEU A 336 0.11 -3.49 6.33
N VAL A 337 1.39 -3.49 5.92
CA VAL A 337 2.22 -2.28 5.90
C VAL A 337 1.68 -1.30 4.85
N ASP A 338 1.42 -1.78 3.62
CA ASP A 338 0.80 -0.97 2.57
C ASP A 338 -0.51 -0.33 3.07
N ALA A 339 -1.37 -1.12 3.73
CA ALA A 339 -2.62 -0.63 4.30
C ALA A 339 -2.46 0.45 5.38
N TRP A 340 -1.41 0.38 6.21
CA TRP A 340 -1.14 1.43 7.20
C TRP A 340 -0.62 2.72 6.55
N VAL A 341 0.21 2.60 5.52
CA VAL A 341 0.68 3.76 4.75
C VAL A 341 -0.51 4.46 4.09
N ASP A 342 -1.40 3.71 3.43
CA ASP A 342 -2.61 4.26 2.81
C ASP A 342 -3.56 4.89 3.82
N LEU A 343 -3.83 4.23 4.96
CA LEU A 343 -4.63 4.83 6.05
C LEU A 343 -4.08 6.20 6.46
N TYR A 344 -2.76 6.30 6.61
CA TYR A 344 -2.10 7.56 6.93
C TYR A 344 -2.27 8.60 5.82
N HIS A 345 -2.23 8.23 4.53
CA HIS A 345 -2.51 9.18 3.45
C HIS A 345 -3.92 9.79 3.56
N TYR A 346 -4.91 8.99 3.95
CA TYR A 346 -6.30 9.42 4.08
C TYR A 346 -6.57 10.22 5.35
N ASP A 347 -6.26 9.71 6.54
CA ASP A 347 -6.64 10.35 7.80
C ASP A 347 -5.53 11.19 8.47
N ARG A 348 -4.29 11.04 8.00
CA ARG A 348 -3.07 11.69 8.53
C ARG A 348 -2.84 11.41 10.01
N ASP A 349 -3.38 10.31 10.54
CA ASP A 349 -3.07 9.87 11.88
C ASP A 349 -1.66 9.27 11.90
N PRO A 350 -0.71 9.88 12.63
CA PRO A 350 0.70 9.46 12.61
C PRO A 350 0.89 8.03 13.14
N ARG A 351 -0.09 7.47 13.87
CA ARG A 351 -0.01 6.10 14.40
C ARG A 351 0.18 5.06 13.30
N TRP A 352 -0.40 5.26 12.11
CA TRP A 352 -0.27 4.27 11.04
C TRP A 352 1.13 4.30 10.40
N LEU A 353 1.66 5.50 10.15
CA LEU A 353 3.02 5.64 9.66
C LEU A 353 4.04 5.14 10.71
N ASP A 354 3.80 5.40 12.00
CA ASP A 354 4.60 4.84 13.10
C ASP A 354 4.55 3.30 13.14
N ASP A 355 3.39 2.67 12.87
CA ASP A 355 3.27 1.21 12.79
C ASP A 355 4.05 0.64 11.60
N ALA A 356 3.93 1.25 10.42
CA ALA A 356 4.66 0.89 9.21
C ALA A 356 6.19 1.05 9.41
N SER A 357 6.64 2.22 9.87
CA SER A 357 8.04 2.55 10.11
C SER A 357 8.70 1.61 11.11
N ARG A 358 8.07 1.34 12.26
CA ARG A 358 8.64 0.40 13.24
C ARG A 358 8.76 -1.02 12.68
N ALA A 359 7.80 -1.46 11.88
CA ALA A 359 7.86 -2.78 11.25
C ALA A 359 9.07 -2.88 10.31
N ILE A 360 9.25 -1.90 9.41
CA ILE A 360 10.36 -1.92 8.46
C ILE A 360 11.72 -1.67 9.12
N GLU A 361 11.80 -0.88 10.18
CA GLU A 361 13.02 -0.71 10.98
C GLU A 361 13.44 -2.00 11.67
N PHE A 362 12.47 -2.79 12.16
CA PHE A 362 12.77 -4.13 12.69
C PHE A 362 13.27 -5.07 11.59
N LEU A 363 12.67 -5.03 10.39
CA LEU A 363 13.17 -5.81 9.27
C LEU A 363 14.63 -5.49 8.97
N ASN A 364 14.95 -4.21 8.84
CA ASN A 364 16.29 -3.77 8.49
C ASN A 364 17.33 -4.07 9.58
N SER A 365 16.96 -3.87 10.85
CA SER A 365 17.89 -4.01 11.98
C SER A 365 18.05 -5.44 12.49
N SER A 366 17.04 -6.29 12.32
CA SER A 366 16.95 -7.58 13.00
C SER A 366 16.67 -8.77 12.08
N VAL A 367 15.89 -8.60 11.01
CA VAL A 367 15.52 -9.72 10.11
C VAL A 367 16.47 -9.85 8.93
N ALA A 368 17.01 -8.74 8.42
CA ALA A 368 18.05 -8.75 7.41
C ALA A 368 19.25 -9.57 7.89
N ASP A 369 19.72 -10.51 7.07
CA ASP A 369 20.95 -11.22 7.32
C ASP A 369 22.19 -10.34 7.06
N GLY A 370 23.38 -10.86 7.34
CA GLY A 370 24.64 -10.12 7.13
C GLY A 370 24.92 -9.72 5.67
N ASN A 371 24.14 -10.22 4.72
CA ASN A 371 24.20 -9.89 3.30
C ASN A 371 22.98 -9.05 2.85
N GLY A 372 22.06 -8.68 3.74
CA GLY A 372 20.85 -7.92 3.39
C GLY A 372 19.73 -8.76 2.77
N ARG A 373 19.72 -10.09 2.97
CA ARG A 373 18.64 -10.98 2.53
C ARG A 373 17.70 -11.29 3.70
N TYR A 374 16.44 -11.56 3.38
CA TYR A 374 15.37 -11.73 4.37
C TYR A 374 14.85 -13.17 4.41
N GLY A 375 14.62 -13.67 5.62
CA GLY A 375 13.91 -14.93 5.84
C GLY A 375 12.41 -14.77 5.64
N GLN A 376 11.68 -15.87 5.84
CA GLN A 376 10.23 -15.91 5.65
C GLN A 376 9.45 -15.03 6.63
N ASP A 377 9.78 -15.09 7.92
CA ASP A 377 8.94 -14.56 8.98
C ASP A 377 9.42 -13.19 9.48
N TRP A 378 8.54 -12.20 9.49
CA TRP A 378 8.84 -10.80 9.86
C TRP A 378 8.94 -10.56 11.37
N ASN A 379 8.76 -11.61 12.17
CA ASN A 379 8.97 -11.60 13.60
C ASN A 379 10.21 -12.40 14.03
N VAL A 380 11.01 -12.96 13.13
CA VAL A 380 12.17 -13.78 13.49
C VAL A 380 13.46 -13.07 13.11
N ALA A 381 14.27 -12.73 14.12
CA ALA A 381 15.58 -12.14 13.88
C ALA A 381 16.50 -13.15 13.17
N SER A 382 17.33 -12.66 12.26
CA SER A 382 18.31 -13.48 11.57
C SER A 382 19.35 -14.03 12.55
N THR A 383 19.70 -15.30 12.39
CA THR A 383 20.74 -15.97 13.19
C THR A 383 22.06 -16.13 12.43
N GLY A 384 22.14 -15.64 11.19
CA GLY A 384 23.32 -15.76 10.34
C GLY A 384 22.98 -15.58 8.86
N ILE A 385 24.01 -15.66 8.01
CA ILE A 385 23.84 -15.55 6.55
C ILE A 385 22.97 -16.70 6.05
N LEU A 386 21.94 -16.38 5.27
CA LEU A 386 21.04 -17.32 4.63
C LEU A 386 21.79 -18.09 3.54
N SER A 387 21.65 -19.41 3.51
CA SER A 387 22.21 -20.24 2.43
C SER A 387 21.40 -20.16 1.12
N GLU A 388 20.12 -19.82 1.23
CA GLU A 388 19.14 -19.73 0.14
C GLU A 388 18.05 -18.72 0.53
N TRP A 389 17.48 -18.03 -0.47
CA TRP A 389 16.38 -17.07 -0.29
C TRP A 389 15.44 -17.08 -1.49
N ASP A 390 14.19 -16.71 -1.24
CA ASP A 390 13.09 -16.75 -2.21
C ASP A 390 12.62 -15.35 -2.61
N LEU A 391 12.16 -15.19 -3.85
CA LEU A 391 11.51 -13.97 -4.33
C LEU A 391 10.31 -13.60 -3.45
N ASN A 392 9.56 -14.62 -3.00
CA ASN A 392 8.40 -14.47 -2.13
C ASN A 392 8.72 -13.89 -0.74
N ASN A 393 10.00 -13.83 -0.35
CA ASN A 393 10.41 -13.18 0.90
C ASN A 393 11.07 -11.82 0.63
N GLN A 394 11.81 -11.68 -0.48
CA GLN A 394 12.54 -10.44 -0.77
C GLN A 394 11.62 -9.34 -1.31
N ALA A 395 10.73 -9.67 -2.25
CA ALA A 395 9.87 -8.68 -2.90
C ALA A 395 8.91 -7.97 -1.92
N PRO A 396 8.25 -8.67 -0.97
CA PRO A 396 7.45 -8.02 0.08
C PRO A 396 8.22 -6.97 0.90
N VAL A 397 9.49 -7.24 1.21
CA VAL A 397 10.34 -6.32 1.99
C VAL A 397 10.70 -5.10 1.17
N ALA A 398 11.09 -5.28 -0.10
CA ALA A 398 11.35 -4.17 -1.00
C ALA A 398 10.10 -3.29 -1.19
N ARG A 399 8.92 -3.90 -1.34
CA ARG A 399 7.64 -3.17 -1.42
C ARG A 399 7.41 -2.34 -0.17
N ALA A 400 7.43 -2.96 1.01
CA ALA A 400 7.17 -2.26 2.27
C ALA A 400 8.14 -1.10 2.53
N TYR A 401 9.44 -1.26 2.23
CA TYR A 401 10.40 -0.16 2.33
C TYR A 401 10.10 0.99 1.36
N LEU A 402 9.80 0.67 0.10
CA LEU A 402 9.52 1.69 -0.91
C LEU A 402 8.21 2.41 -0.60
N ASP A 403 7.15 1.68 -0.29
CA ASP A 403 5.83 2.20 0.02
C ASP A 403 5.89 3.15 1.23
N THR A 404 6.48 2.70 2.34
CA THR A 404 6.69 3.55 3.52
C THR A 404 7.61 4.73 3.24
N GLY A 405 8.66 4.56 2.42
CA GLY A 405 9.59 5.65 2.07
C GLY A 405 9.08 6.62 1.00
N LEU A 406 8.01 6.26 0.31
CA LEU A 406 7.26 7.09 -0.63
C LEU A 406 6.15 7.87 0.05
N ALA A 407 5.72 7.42 1.23
CA ALA A 407 4.82 8.19 2.07
C ALA A 407 5.37 9.60 2.28
N ASP A 408 4.51 10.59 2.11
CA ASP A 408 4.79 11.98 2.46
C ASP A 408 4.53 12.16 3.96
N THR A 409 5.54 12.59 4.74
CA THR A 409 5.26 13.25 6.02
C THR A 409 4.22 14.33 5.77
N PRO A 410 3.29 14.61 6.70
CA PRO A 410 2.15 15.44 6.38
C PRO A 410 2.72 16.71 5.80
N ALA A 411 2.33 17.04 4.57
CA ALA A 411 2.61 18.36 4.05
C ALA A 411 2.15 19.31 5.15
N GLU A 412 3.10 20.04 5.74
CA GLU A 412 2.82 20.91 6.88
C GLU A 412 1.59 21.72 6.49
N PRO A 413 0.45 21.65 7.20
CA PRO A 413 -0.78 22.29 6.73
C PRO A 413 -0.50 23.71 6.24
N GLY A 414 -0.77 24.01 4.96
CA GLY A 414 -0.35 25.26 4.33
C GLY A 414 0.98 25.25 3.54
N ASP A 415 1.61 24.08 3.38
CA ASP A 415 2.65 23.80 2.38
C ASP A 415 1.98 23.14 1.16
N PHE A 416 1.56 23.98 0.23
CA PHE A 416 0.79 23.56 -0.94
C PHE A 416 1.67 23.19 -2.13
N ASN A 417 2.97 23.54 -2.09
CA ASN A 417 3.93 23.20 -3.14
C ASN A 417 4.84 22.02 -2.76
N LEU A 418 4.69 21.47 -1.55
CA LEU A 418 5.44 20.34 -1.02
C LEU A 418 6.95 20.59 -0.94
N ASP A 419 7.37 21.85 -0.79
CA ASP A 419 8.79 22.21 -0.68
C ASP A 419 9.32 22.15 0.77
N GLY A 420 8.43 21.86 1.73
CA GLY A 420 8.73 21.76 3.14
C GLY A 420 8.76 23.10 3.88
N LEU A 421 8.40 24.21 3.24
CA LEU A 421 8.44 25.56 3.82
C LEU A 421 7.13 26.31 3.61
N ILE A 422 6.39 26.61 4.68
CA ILE A 422 5.21 27.48 4.60
C ILE A 422 5.63 28.93 4.33
N ASN A 423 5.53 29.38 3.08
CA ASN A 423 6.07 30.65 2.62
C ASN A 423 5.17 31.36 1.57
N ALA A 424 5.71 32.38 0.89
CA ALA A 424 4.95 33.18 -0.07
C ALA A 424 4.53 32.39 -1.33
N ALA A 425 5.23 31.31 -1.66
CA ALA A 425 4.87 30.40 -2.74
C ALA A 425 3.53 29.71 -2.44
N ASP A 426 3.32 29.24 -1.21
CA ASP A 426 2.07 28.62 -0.78
C ASP A 426 0.91 29.60 -0.78
N TRP A 427 1.15 30.82 -0.30
CA TRP A 427 0.16 31.89 -0.39
C TRP A 427 -0.27 32.14 -1.84
N THR A 428 0.65 32.03 -2.80
CA THR A 428 0.33 32.22 -4.21
C THR A 428 -0.59 31.11 -4.72
N ILE A 429 -0.36 29.85 -4.32
CA ILE A 429 -1.22 28.71 -4.67
C ILE A 429 -2.59 28.85 -4.02
N PHE A 430 -2.63 29.12 -2.71
CA PHE A 430 -3.87 29.32 -1.96
C PHE A 430 -4.71 30.45 -2.56
N ALA A 431 -4.11 31.62 -2.77
CA ALA A 431 -4.81 32.79 -3.30
C ALA A 431 -5.33 32.56 -4.72
N ALA A 432 -4.63 31.77 -5.55
CA ALA A 432 -5.07 31.44 -6.91
C ALA A 432 -6.29 30.52 -6.94
N ASN A 433 -6.50 29.73 -5.89
CA ASN A 433 -7.60 28.77 -5.78
C ASN A 433 -8.68 29.20 -4.77
N SER A 434 -8.57 30.38 -4.17
CA SER A 434 -9.56 30.91 -3.22
C SER A 434 -10.96 31.00 -3.88
N HIS A 435 -11.97 30.50 -3.18
CA HIS A 435 -13.36 30.34 -3.62
C HIS A 435 -13.58 29.30 -4.73
N ALA A 436 -12.62 28.41 -4.96
CA ALA A 436 -12.79 27.31 -5.91
C ALA A 436 -13.53 26.14 -5.25
N ASP A 437 -14.40 25.51 -6.04
CA ASP A 437 -15.03 24.24 -5.72
C ASP A 437 -14.14 23.13 -6.30
N PHE A 438 -13.78 22.16 -5.48
CA PHE A 438 -12.96 21.03 -5.85
C PHE A 438 -13.71 19.70 -5.80
N SER A 439 -15.04 19.74 -5.76
CA SER A 439 -15.86 18.55 -5.87
C SER A 439 -15.49 17.76 -7.13
N GLY A 440 -15.14 16.49 -6.93
CA GLY A 440 -14.62 15.59 -7.97
C GLY A 440 -13.09 15.53 -8.10
N LEU A 441 -12.33 16.26 -7.27
CA LEU A 441 -10.89 16.07 -7.10
C LEU A 441 -10.59 15.13 -5.91
N LEU A 442 -9.46 14.42 -5.98
CA LEU A 442 -9.00 13.56 -4.88
C LEU A 442 -8.63 14.39 -3.65
N ALA A 443 -8.70 13.81 -2.45
CA ALA A 443 -8.40 14.53 -1.20
C ALA A 443 -6.97 15.13 -1.19
N SER A 444 -5.99 14.42 -1.75
CA SER A 444 -4.62 14.90 -1.92
C SER A 444 -4.53 16.09 -2.89
N GLU A 445 -5.26 16.04 -3.99
CA GLU A 445 -5.31 17.12 -4.98
C GLU A 445 -6.01 18.37 -4.45
N ARG A 446 -7.06 18.19 -3.65
CA ARG A 446 -7.79 19.25 -2.94
C ARG A 446 -6.89 19.95 -1.94
N PHE A 447 -6.16 19.17 -1.13
CA PHE A 447 -5.19 19.70 -0.19
C PHE A 447 -4.15 20.60 -0.87
N LEU A 448 -3.54 20.15 -1.98
CA LEU A 448 -2.56 20.95 -2.75
C LEU A 448 -3.14 22.22 -3.38
N ARG A 449 -4.46 22.36 -3.40
CA ARG A 449 -5.17 23.53 -3.92
C ARG A 449 -5.75 24.42 -2.83
N GLY A 450 -5.50 24.10 -1.55
CA GLY A 450 -5.90 24.95 -0.45
C GLY A 450 -7.17 24.52 0.30
N ASP A 451 -7.64 23.29 0.10
CA ASP A 451 -8.69 22.69 0.94
C ASP A 451 -8.06 22.14 2.22
N LEU A 452 -8.09 22.92 3.29
CA LEU A 452 -7.45 22.62 4.58
C LEU A 452 -8.43 22.01 5.58
N ASP A 453 -9.73 22.27 5.47
CA ASP A 453 -10.75 21.66 6.33
C ASP A 453 -11.48 20.46 5.70
N ARG A 454 -11.12 20.13 4.45
CA ARG A 454 -11.52 18.94 3.68
C ARG A 454 -12.98 18.92 3.29
N ASP A 455 -13.66 20.06 3.29
CA ASP A 455 -15.08 20.12 2.91
C ASP A 455 -15.31 20.22 1.39
N GLY A 456 -14.23 20.17 0.60
CA GLY A 456 -14.27 20.02 -0.85
C GLY A 456 -14.24 21.33 -1.61
N ASP A 457 -14.06 22.46 -0.93
CA ASP A 457 -13.83 23.76 -1.54
C ASP A 457 -12.63 24.48 -0.90
N SER A 458 -12.31 25.68 -1.39
CA SER A 458 -11.39 26.59 -0.71
C SER A 458 -12.15 27.85 -0.36
N ASP A 459 -12.47 28.05 0.92
CA ASP A 459 -13.26 29.18 1.36
C ASP A 459 -12.61 30.01 2.49
N PHE A 460 -13.43 30.80 3.18
CA PHE A 460 -12.96 31.64 4.28
C PHE A 460 -12.44 30.83 5.47
N ARG A 461 -12.92 29.60 5.67
CA ARG A 461 -12.46 28.68 6.70
C ARG A 461 -11.04 28.24 6.41
N ASP A 462 -10.74 27.84 5.19
CA ASP A 462 -9.38 27.48 4.79
C ASP A 462 -8.44 28.68 4.88
N PHE A 463 -8.90 29.87 4.47
CA PHE A 463 -8.11 31.09 4.60
C PHE A 463 -7.76 31.37 6.07
N ARG A 464 -8.73 31.21 6.98
CA ARG A 464 -8.50 31.41 8.42
C ARG A 464 -7.51 30.36 8.96
N THR A 465 -7.62 29.12 8.50
CA THR A 465 -6.71 28.03 8.87
C THR A 465 -5.30 28.32 8.37
N PHE A 466 -5.12 28.58 7.07
CA PHE A 466 -3.83 28.96 6.46
C PHE A 466 -3.20 30.17 7.15
N LYS A 467 -3.96 31.23 7.40
CA LYS A 467 -3.48 32.43 8.10
C LYS A 467 -2.90 32.10 9.48
N ASN A 468 -3.62 31.30 10.26
CA ASN A 468 -3.17 30.95 11.61
C ASN A 468 -1.86 30.14 11.56
N ILE A 469 -1.76 29.21 10.61
CA ILE A 469 -0.57 28.39 10.42
C ILE A 469 0.61 29.26 9.96
N TYR A 470 0.41 30.09 8.93
CA TYR A 470 1.44 30.99 8.42
C TYR A 470 1.97 31.93 9.51
N ILE A 471 1.09 32.50 10.34
CA ILE A 471 1.49 33.38 11.44
C ILE A 471 2.24 32.60 12.52
N ALA A 472 1.85 31.35 12.82
CA ALA A 472 2.56 30.52 13.77
C ALA A 472 4.00 30.23 13.34
N VAL A 473 4.23 30.03 12.03
CA VAL A 473 5.55 29.73 11.45
C VAL A 473 6.40 30.98 11.24
N ASN A 474 5.81 32.03 10.66
CA ASN A 474 6.55 33.20 10.15
C ASN A 474 6.33 34.51 10.94
N GLY A 475 5.34 34.54 11.83
CA GLY A 475 4.94 35.72 12.61
C GLY A 475 3.98 36.67 11.88
N GLU A 476 3.27 37.50 12.65
CA GLU A 476 2.23 38.40 12.14
C GLU A 476 2.75 39.43 11.12
N SER A 477 3.97 39.94 11.30
CA SER A 477 4.56 40.93 10.39
C SER A 477 4.88 40.35 9.00
N ALA A 478 5.24 39.06 8.93
CA ALA A 478 5.46 38.37 7.67
C ALA A 478 4.14 38.18 6.92
N PHE A 479 3.08 37.75 7.62
CA PHE A 479 1.75 37.62 7.03
C PHE A 479 1.20 38.96 6.51
N ALA A 480 1.38 40.04 7.27
CA ALA A 480 0.99 41.38 6.82
C ALA A 480 1.71 41.81 5.52
N SER A 481 2.94 41.33 5.32
CA SER A 481 3.72 41.61 4.11
C SER A 481 3.23 40.82 2.89
N LEU A 482 2.67 39.61 3.08
CA LEU A 482 2.04 38.84 1.99
C LEU A 482 0.86 39.60 1.38
N LEU A 483 0.02 40.20 2.23
CA LEU A 483 -1.15 40.96 1.82
C LEU A 483 -0.79 42.33 1.21
N ALA A 484 0.45 42.79 1.40
CA ALA A 484 0.95 44.06 0.89
C ALA A 484 1.68 43.93 -0.46
N ALA A 485 1.88 42.70 -0.96
CA ALA A 485 2.55 42.46 -2.24
C ALA A 485 1.72 43.07 -3.41
N PRO A 486 2.29 43.97 -4.22
CA PRO A 486 1.54 44.67 -5.27
C PRO A 486 1.24 43.75 -6.46
N GLU A 487 0.03 43.87 -7.03
CA GLU A 487 -0.37 43.22 -8.28
C GLU A 487 0.67 43.42 -9.40
N PRO A 488 0.93 42.43 -10.28
CA PRO A 488 1.83 42.62 -11.41
C PRO A 488 1.27 43.63 -12.44
N ALA A 489 1.86 44.83 -12.43
CA ALA A 489 2.08 45.71 -13.59
C ALA A 489 0.90 46.05 -14.53
N ALA A 490 -0.15 46.71 -14.02
CA ALA A 490 -0.94 47.64 -14.84
C ALA A 490 -0.18 48.97 -15.13
N GLY A 491 0.99 49.18 -14.52
CA GLY A 491 1.78 50.41 -14.61
C GLY A 491 2.66 50.59 -15.85
N LEU A 492 2.73 49.61 -16.77
CA LEU A 492 3.60 49.66 -17.96
C LEU A 492 2.89 50.07 -19.26
N LEU A 493 1.60 50.42 -19.22
CA LEU A 493 0.81 50.81 -20.41
C LEU A 493 0.57 52.32 -20.58
N LEU A 494 1.17 53.18 -19.73
CA LEU A 494 0.92 54.63 -19.77
C LEU A 494 2.11 55.51 -20.22
N CYS A 495 3.14 54.92 -20.83
CA CYS A 495 4.28 55.68 -21.40
C CYS A 495 4.41 55.66 -22.93
N VAL A 496 3.42 55.14 -23.68
CA VAL A 496 3.47 55.16 -25.17
C VAL A 496 2.51 56.15 -25.83
N ILE A 497 1.65 56.86 -25.07
CA ILE A 497 0.74 57.87 -25.63
C ILE A 497 1.04 59.27 -25.08
N VAL A 498 2.25 59.81 -25.34
CA VAL A 498 2.48 61.28 -25.27
C VAL A 498 3.40 61.83 -26.37
N CYS A 499 4.21 61.04 -27.09
CA CYS A 499 5.02 61.57 -28.22
C CYS A 499 4.30 61.51 -29.58
N GLY A 500 3.03 61.89 -29.60
CA GLY A 500 2.15 61.67 -30.75
C GLY A 500 1.51 62.91 -31.37
N THR A 501 1.81 64.14 -30.96
CA THR A 501 1.29 65.33 -31.67
C THR A 501 2.11 66.59 -31.36
N THR A 502 3.04 66.98 -32.23
CA THR A 502 3.14 68.37 -32.70
C THR A 502 4.00 68.46 -33.95
N ALA A 503 3.36 68.99 -35.00
CA ALA A 503 3.92 69.83 -36.05
C ALA A 503 4.86 69.20 -37.08
N GLY A 504 4.25 68.75 -38.19
CA GLY A 504 4.87 68.99 -39.49
C GLY A 504 4.87 70.48 -39.82
N HIS A 505 5.98 71.00 -40.34
CA HIS A 505 6.01 71.70 -41.63
C HIS A 505 7.42 72.18 -42.00
N ARG A 506 7.83 71.73 -43.20
CA ARG A 506 8.42 72.50 -44.30
C ARG A 506 9.96 72.70 -44.42
N TRP A 507 10.44 72.19 -45.58
CA TRP A 507 11.38 72.79 -46.56
C TRP A 507 12.88 72.73 -46.16
N ARG A 508 13.88 72.51 -47.02
CA ARG A 508 14.01 72.34 -48.49
C ARG A 508 15.48 71.94 -48.77
N THR A 509 15.70 71.31 -49.95
CA THR A 509 16.85 71.41 -50.88
C THR A 509 18.27 70.95 -50.52
N GLU A 510 18.78 70.09 -51.43
CA GLU A 510 20.13 70.09 -52.07
C GLU A 510 21.33 69.80 -51.14
N ILE A 511 22.26 68.87 -51.42
CA ILE A 511 22.84 68.29 -52.64
C ILE A 511 23.15 66.80 -52.38
#